data_AF-A0A968R1E1-F1
#
_entry.id   AF-A0A968R1E1-F1
#
_cell.length_a   1.000
_cell.length_b   1.000
_cell.length_c   1.000
_cell.angle_alpha   90.00
_cell.angle_beta   90.00
_cell.angle_gamma   90.00
#
_symmetry.space_group_name_H-M   'P 1'
#
loop_
_entity.id
_entity.type
_entity.pdbx_description
1 polymer ?
#
loop_
_entity_poly.entity_id
_entity_poly.type
_entity_poly.pdbx_seq_one_letter_code
_entity_poly.pdbx_strand_id
1 'polypeptide(L)'
;MPDILLIQPPIRDFYLTVKRTIPYGLACIASELRRSGFSVEISDALATKKSRDIPFPQEMTFLESYYAAKDVSPFALFHGFRHFGHSFEHIGNIAKASDAFLVGISSLFTAYSNEALETAEIV
;
A
#
# COMPACT_ATOMS: atom_id res chain seq x y z
N MET A 1 1.85 16.50 -15.70
CA MET A 1 2.76 15.34 -15.67
C MET A 1 3.87 15.71 -14.72
N PRO A 2 4.01 15.01 -13.59
CA PRO A 2 5.11 15.25 -12.66
C PRO A 2 6.42 14.71 -13.26
N ASP A 3 7.54 15.33 -12.92
CA ASP A 3 8.88 14.81 -13.21
C ASP A 3 9.13 13.52 -12.43
N ILE A 4 8.64 13.48 -11.18
CA ILE A 4 8.85 12.39 -10.23
C ILE A 4 7.50 11.97 -9.62
N LEU A 5 7.19 10.68 -9.69
CA LEU A 5 6.05 10.08 -9.00
C LEU A 5 6.52 9.33 -7.76
N LEU A 6 5.91 9.61 -6.60
CA LEU A 6 6.18 8.88 -5.36
C LEU A 6 4.97 8.04 -4.97
N ILE A 7 5.13 6.73 -4.83
CA ILE A 7 4.03 5.79 -4.58
C ILE A 7 4.10 5.27 -3.15
N GLN A 8 2.99 5.37 -2.42
CA GLN A 8 2.74 4.57 -1.23
C GLN A 8 1.99 3.30 -1.66
N PRO A 9 2.58 2.10 -1.49
CA PRO A 9 1.95 0.83 -1.84
C PRO A 9 0.66 0.54 -1.05
N PRO A 10 -0.19 -0.38 -1.54
CA PRO A 10 -1.28 -0.93 -0.77
C PRO A 10 -0.74 -1.83 0.36
N ILE A 11 -1.61 -2.25 1.27
CA ILE A 11 -1.26 -3.14 2.39
C ILE A 11 -2.10 -4.41 2.28
N ARG A 12 -1.49 -5.58 2.53
CA ARG A 12 -2.22 -6.82 2.74
C ARG A 12 -2.07 -7.27 4.18
N ASP A 13 -3.17 -7.28 4.94
CA ASP A 13 -3.16 -7.59 6.37
C ASP A 13 -4.57 -7.98 6.86
N PHE A 14 -4.70 -8.37 8.12
CA PHE A 14 -5.99 -8.61 8.77
C PHE A 14 -6.73 -7.31 9.14
N TYR A 15 -6.01 -6.21 9.32
CA TYR A 15 -6.60 -4.93 9.69
C TYR A 15 -5.79 -3.75 9.16
N LEU A 16 -6.44 -2.59 9.07
CA LEU A 16 -5.79 -1.33 8.73
C LEU A 16 -6.16 -0.28 9.77
N THR A 17 -5.13 0.34 10.37
CA THR A 17 -5.34 1.51 11.22
C THR A 17 -5.24 2.78 10.37
N VAL A 18 -6.39 3.31 9.91
CA VAL A 18 -6.44 4.44 8.96
C VAL A 18 -5.60 5.65 9.38
N LYS A 19 -5.57 6.01 10.67
CA LYS A 19 -4.74 7.14 11.15
C LYS A 19 -3.23 6.94 11.00
N ARG A 20 -2.77 5.74 10.66
CA ARG A 20 -1.35 5.37 10.46
C ARG A 20 -0.98 5.22 8.98
N THR A 21 -1.86 5.59 8.05
CA THR A 21 -1.60 5.48 6.60
C THR A 21 -1.13 6.78 5.97
N ILE A 22 -0.85 7.82 6.75
CA ILE A 22 -0.38 9.10 6.22
C ILE A 22 1.03 8.88 5.62
N PRO A 23 1.27 9.19 4.33
CA PRO A 23 2.56 9.01 3.66
C PRO A 23 3.59 10.07 4.07
N TYR A 24 3.84 10.23 5.38
CA TYR A 24 4.63 11.34 5.92
C TYR A 24 6.06 11.37 5.38
N GLY A 25 6.72 10.21 5.30
CA GLY A 25 8.07 10.10 4.72
C GLY A 25 8.12 10.56 3.26
N LEU A 26 7.14 10.15 2.44
CA LEU A 26 7.04 10.61 1.05
C LEU A 26 6.74 12.10 0.96
N ALA A 27 5.90 12.65 1.86
CA ALA A 27 5.63 14.08 1.91
C ALA A 27 6.90 14.90 2.20
N CYS A 28 7.76 14.43 3.10
CA CYS A 28 9.06 15.04 3.36
C CYS A 28 9.97 15.01 2.12
N ILE A 29 10.09 13.84 1.46
CA ILE A 29 10.89 13.68 0.24
C ILE A 29 10.36 14.58 -0.88
N ALA A 30 9.04 14.57 -1.12
CA ALA A 30 8.40 15.42 -2.12
C ALA A 30 8.65 16.90 -1.86
N SER A 31 8.64 17.33 -0.60
CA SER A 31 8.93 18.72 -0.26
C SER A 31 10.33 19.13 -0.66
N GLU A 32 11.34 18.28 -0.44
CA GLU A 32 12.73 18.62 -0.79
C GLU A 32 12.99 18.56 -2.29
N LEU A 33 12.42 17.58 -2.98
CA LEU A 33 12.49 17.49 -4.45
C LEU A 33 11.83 18.70 -5.13
N ARG A 34 10.68 19.16 -4.62
CA ARG A 34 10.03 20.39 -5.10
C ARG A 34 10.90 21.63 -4.86
N ARG A 35 11.57 21.74 -3.71
CA ARG A 35 12.54 22.81 -3.45
C ARG A 35 13.73 22.78 -4.39
N SER A 36 14.09 21.60 -4.88
CA SER A 36 15.15 21.39 -5.87
C SER A 36 14.70 21.66 -7.32
N GLY A 37 13.44 22.05 -7.54
CA GLY A 37 12.92 22.45 -8.86
C GLY A 37 12.16 21.37 -9.62
N PHE A 38 11.97 20.18 -9.06
CA PHE A 38 11.17 19.12 -9.70
C PHE A 38 9.67 19.29 -9.42
N SER A 39 8.85 18.97 -10.41
CA SER A 39 7.42 18.70 -10.19
C SER A 39 7.25 17.28 -9.64
N VAL A 40 6.55 17.16 -8.50
CA VAL A 40 6.45 15.88 -7.77
C VAL A 40 5.00 15.61 -7.39
N GLU A 41 4.55 14.39 -7.67
CA GLU A 41 3.23 13.88 -7.26
C GLU A 41 3.37 12.71 -6.29
N ILE A 42 2.45 12.62 -5.33
CA ILE A 42 2.35 11.46 -4.43
C ILE A 42 1.09 10.68 -4.82
N SER A 43 1.26 9.42 -5.23
CA SER A 43 0.17 8.47 -5.41
C SER A 43 0.06 7.61 -4.16
N ASP A 44 -0.96 7.89 -3.35
CA ASP A 44 -1.23 7.14 -2.12
C ASP A 44 -2.27 6.05 -2.36
N ALA A 45 -1.83 4.79 -2.47
CA ALA A 45 -2.75 3.67 -2.67
C ALA A 45 -3.71 3.47 -1.50
N LEU A 46 -3.41 3.99 -0.31
CA LEU A 46 -4.24 3.90 0.90
C LEU A 46 -5.16 5.11 1.09
N ALA A 47 -5.13 6.11 0.20
CA ALA A 47 -6.04 7.27 0.20
C ALA A 47 -7.46 6.90 -0.31
N THR A 48 -7.97 5.74 0.11
CA THR A 48 -9.27 5.20 -0.26
C THR A 48 -9.84 4.31 0.84
N LYS A 49 -11.16 4.12 0.85
CA LYS A 49 -11.82 3.16 1.75
C LYS A 49 -11.92 1.76 1.15
N LYS A 50 -11.40 1.55 -0.07
CA LYS A 50 -11.47 0.27 -0.77
C LYS A 50 -10.63 -0.77 -0.05
N SER A 51 -11.23 -1.94 0.13
CA SER A 51 -10.55 -3.16 0.53
C SER A 51 -11.26 -4.36 -0.09
N ARG A 52 -10.54 -5.47 -0.24
CA ARG A 52 -11.11 -6.75 -0.68
C ARG A 52 -10.52 -7.89 0.14
N ASP A 53 -11.34 -8.88 0.47
CA ASP A 53 -10.85 -10.11 1.06
C ASP A 53 -9.97 -10.85 0.05
N ILE A 54 -8.88 -11.44 0.54
CA ILE A 54 -7.94 -12.25 -0.22
C ILE A 54 -7.59 -13.51 0.59
N PRO A 55 -7.13 -14.58 -0.07
CA PRO A 55 -6.63 -15.76 0.64
C PRO A 55 -5.46 -15.42 1.56
N PHE A 56 -5.23 -16.25 2.56
CA PHE A 56 -4.07 -16.11 3.43
C PHE A 56 -2.79 -16.37 2.62
N PRO A 57 -1.68 -15.70 2.96
CA PRO A 57 -0.37 -16.11 2.49
C PRO A 57 -0.13 -17.58 2.85
N GLN A 58 0.60 -18.31 2.01
CA GLN A 58 0.86 -19.73 2.22
C GLN A 58 1.49 -19.98 3.59
N GLU A 59 2.39 -19.09 4.02
CA GLU A 59 3.10 -19.10 5.29
C GLU A 59 2.18 -18.95 6.50
N MET A 60 0.97 -18.43 6.30
CA MET A 60 -0.03 -18.17 7.34
C MET A 60 -1.20 -19.15 7.33
N THR A 61 -1.23 -20.13 6.42
CA THR A 61 -2.32 -21.11 6.34
C THR A 61 -2.56 -21.87 7.65
N PHE A 62 -1.54 -22.05 8.50
CA PHE A 62 -1.69 -22.62 9.84
C PHE A 62 -2.60 -21.80 10.77
N LEU A 63 -2.85 -20.53 10.47
CA LEU A 63 -3.74 -19.65 11.24
C LEU A 63 -5.22 -19.89 10.94
N GLU A 64 -5.56 -20.59 9.85
CA GLU A 64 -6.96 -20.84 9.47
C GLU A 64 -7.74 -21.54 10.57
N SER A 65 -7.14 -22.52 11.26
CA SER A 65 -7.79 -23.21 12.39
C SER A 65 -8.11 -22.30 13.58
N TYR A 66 -7.47 -21.12 13.66
CA TYR A 66 -7.64 -20.17 14.76
C TYR A 66 -8.49 -18.96 14.35
N TYR A 67 -8.38 -18.49 13.10
CA TYR A 67 -8.97 -17.24 12.60
C TYR A 67 -10.13 -17.45 11.61
N ALA A 68 -10.57 -18.70 11.37
CA ALA A 68 -11.65 -19.02 10.44
C ALA A 68 -13.00 -18.38 10.80
N ALA A 69 -13.29 -18.20 12.09
CA ALA A 69 -14.58 -17.68 12.54
C ALA A 69 -14.63 -16.15 12.47
N LYS A 70 -15.74 -15.62 11.96
CA LYS A 70 -16.08 -14.20 12.06
C LYS A 70 -16.64 -13.89 13.46
N ASP A 71 -15.79 -14.02 14.47
CA ASP A 71 -16.16 -13.67 15.84
C ASP A 71 -16.32 -12.13 15.97
N VAL A 72 -17.35 -11.71 16.69
CA VAL A 72 -17.67 -10.30 16.99
C VAL A 72 -17.66 -10.03 18.50
N SER A 73 -17.22 -11.00 19.31
CA SER A 73 -17.05 -10.87 20.75
C SER A 73 -15.95 -9.86 21.10
N PRO A 74 -15.91 -9.35 22.35
CA PRO A 74 -14.82 -8.49 22.82
C PRO A 74 -13.43 -9.16 22.80
N PHE A 75 -13.39 -10.48 22.65
CA PHE A 75 -12.16 -11.27 22.59
C PHE A 75 -11.91 -11.85 21.19
N ALA A 76 -12.61 -11.33 20.18
CA ALA A 76 -12.46 -11.77 18.80
C ALA A 76 -11.01 -11.64 18.34
N LEU A 77 -10.52 -12.71 17.73
CA LEU A 77 -9.24 -12.72 17.03
C LEU A 77 -9.38 -12.07 15.65
N PHE A 78 -8.26 -11.94 14.94
CA PHE A 78 -8.28 -11.44 13.58
C PHE A 78 -9.11 -12.35 12.66
N HIS A 79 -9.77 -11.75 11.67
CA HIS A 79 -10.57 -12.45 10.68
C HIS A 79 -10.58 -11.67 9.36
N GLY A 80 -10.51 -12.41 8.25
CA GLY A 80 -10.54 -11.85 6.90
C GLY A 80 -9.25 -11.13 6.54
N PHE A 81 -8.29 -11.87 5.98
CA PHE A 81 -7.09 -11.27 5.39
C PHE A 81 -7.47 -10.47 4.15
N ARG A 82 -6.98 -9.24 4.05
CA ARG A 82 -7.49 -8.25 3.09
C ARG A 82 -6.38 -7.54 2.38
N HIS A 83 -6.65 -7.17 1.13
CA HIS A 83 -5.92 -6.13 0.42
C HIS A 83 -6.60 -4.79 0.65
N PHE A 84 -5.90 -3.85 1.27
CA PHE A 84 -6.31 -2.49 1.54
C PHE A 84 -5.68 -1.54 0.53
N GLY A 85 -6.52 -0.67 -0.04
CA GLY A 85 -6.09 0.34 -1.00
C GLY A 85 -6.44 0.03 -2.44
N HIS A 86 -5.81 0.75 -3.35
CA HIS A 86 -5.92 0.56 -4.79
C HIS A 86 -5.26 -0.74 -5.24
N SER A 87 -5.85 -1.39 -6.25
CA SER A 87 -5.24 -2.56 -6.86
C SER A 87 -3.91 -2.21 -7.51
N PHE A 88 -3.02 -3.19 -7.52
CA PHE A 88 -1.75 -3.14 -8.22
C PHE A 88 -1.87 -2.70 -9.69
N GLU A 89 -2.83 -3.26 -10.44
CA GLU A 89 -3.14 -2.83 -11.80
C GLU A 89 -3.50 -1.34 -11.91
N HIS A 90 -4.29 -0.82 -10.96
CA HIS A 90 -4.65 0.59 -10.94
C HIS A 90 -3.42 1.48 -10.69
N ILE A 91 -2.51 1.04 -9.82
CA ILE A 91 -1.24 1.73 -9.55
C ILE A 91 -0.36 1.76 -10.80
N GLY A 92 -0.23 0.63 -11.51
CA GLY A 92 0.49 0.57 -12.79
C GLY A 92 -0.09 1.52 -13.84
N ASN A 93 -1.42 1.61 -13.94
CA ASN A 93 -2.07 2.56 -14.85
C ASN A 93 -1.78 4.02 -14.46
N ILE A 94 -1.75 4.36 -13.17
CA ILE A 94 -1.37 5.71 -12.70
C ILE A 94 0.09 5.99 -13.05
N ALA A 95 1.00 5.06 -12.76
CA ALA A 95 2.42 5.23 -13.04
C ALA A 95 2.68 5.44 -14.53
N LYS A 96 2.09 4.60 -15.38
CA LYS A 96 2.16 4.73 -16.84
C LYS A 96 1.58 6.04 -17.36
N ALA A 97 0.44 6.49 -16.80
CA ALA A 97 -0.19 7.75 -17.21
C ALA A 97 0.53 9.00 -16.70
N SER A 98 1.39 8.86 -15.68
CA SER A 98 2.11 10.00 -15.09
C SER A 98 3.20 10.56 -16.01
N ASP A 99 3.78 9.72 -16.86
CA ASP A 99 4.93 10.03 -17.73
C ASP A 99 6.16 10.55 -16.94
N ALA A 100 6.23 10.25 -15.64
CA ALA A 100 7.35 10.64 -14.79
C ALA A 100 8.63 9.90 -15.20
N PHE A 101 9.77 10.61 -15.24
CA PHE A 101 11.05 9.98 -15.58
C PHE A 101 11.60 9.13 -14.43
N LEU A 102 11.13 9.38 -13.21
CA LEU A 102 11.51 8.65 -12.01
C LEU A 102 10.28 8.31 -11.18
N VAL A 103 10.18 7.05 -10.77
CA VAL A 103 9.18 6.58 -9.82
C VAL A 103 9.88 6.09 -8.55
N GLY A 104 9.51 6.66 -7.40
CA GLY A 104 9.96 6.21 -6.08
C GLY A 104 8.85 5.44 -5.38
N ILE A 105 9.15 4.25 -4.86
CA ILE A 105 8.17 3.41 -4.17
C ILE A 105 8.57 3.30 -2.69
N SER A 106 7.64 3.63 -1.79
CA SER A 106 7.87 3.54 -0.36
C SER A 106 7.91 2.07 0.11
N SER A 107 9.00 1.66 0.75
CA SER A 107 9.11 0.38 1.45
C SER A 107 9.46 0.62 2.93
N LEU A 108 8.60 1.36 3.63
CA LEU A 108 8.87 1.85 4.99
C LEU A 108 8.90 0.75 6.06
N PHE A 109 8.15 -0.33 5.87
CA PHE A 109 8.01 -1.41 6.85
C PHE A 109 8.35 -2.76 6.21
N THR A 110 9.26 -3.51 6.83
CA THR A 110 9.70 -4.83 6.33
C THR A 110 8.54 -5.81 6.14
N ALA A 111 7.52 -5.75 7.01
CA ALA A 111 6.33 -6.59 6.92
C ALA A 111 5.54 -6.40 5.62
N TYR A 112 5.69 -5.25 4.95
CA TYR A 112 5.00 -4.92 3.71
C TYR A 112 5.96 -4.75 2.52
N SER A 113 7.17 -5.31 2.63
CA SER A 113 8.19 -5.20 1.58
C SER A 113 7.77 -5.94 0.31
N ASN A 114 7.02 -7.04 0.43
CA ASN A 114 6.49 -7.77 -0.72
C ASN A 114 5.48 -6.93 -1.52
N GLU A 115 4.63 -6.14 -0.86
CA GLU A 115 3.71 -5.21 -1.54
C GLU A 115 4.48 -4.09 -2.27
N ALA A 116 5.60 -3.62 -1.71
CA ALA A 116 6.46 -2.66 -2.40
C ALA A 116 7.14 -3.28 -3.63
N LEU A 117 7.63 -4.53 -3.52
CA LEU A 117 8.22 -5.27 -4.65
C LEU A 117 7.18 -5.56 -5.75
N GLU A 118 5.99 -6.04 -5.39
CA GLU A 118 4.91 -6.28 -6.36
C GLU A 118 4.44 -4.98 -7.03
N THR A 119 4.49 -3.85 -6.30
CA THR A 119 4.26 -2.53 -6.92
C THR A 119 5.37 -2.21 -7.93
N ALA A 120 6.63 -2.49 -7.61
CA ALA A 120 7.77 -2.23 -8.49
C ALA A 120 7.80 -3.11 -9.74
N GLU A 121 7.27 -4.34 -9.67
CA GLU A 121 7.15 -5.23 -10.84
C GLU A 121 6.14 -4.73 -11.89
N ILE A 122 5.22 -3.86 -11.49
CA ILE A 122 4.08 -3.41 -12.30
C ILE A 122 4.30 -2.01 -12.90
N VAL A 123 5.13 -1.21 -12.23
CA VAL A 123 5.52 0.16 -12.61
C VAL A 123 6.62 0.11 -13.67
#